data_AF-A0A2S9DPT7-F1
#
_entry.id   AF-A0A2S9DPT7-F1
#
_cell.length_a   1.000
_cell.length_b   1.000
_cell.length_c   1.000
_cell.angle_alpha   90.00
_cell.angle_beta   90.00
_cell.angle_gamma   90.00
#
_symmetry.space_group_name_H-M   'P 1'
#
loop_
_entity.id
_entity.type
_entity.pdbx_description
1 polymer ?
#
loop_
_entity_poly.entity_id
_entity_poly.type
_entity_poly.pdbx_seq_one_letter_code
_entity_poly.pdbx_strand_id
1 'polypeptide(L)'
;MNIDFSKMKTSAQLEVEKDKALMGIALASRRAAYLSESDPLRLEADYDALSHGREPDYTAWLASVAAIKARFPLPVSAEDLDV
;
A
#
# COMPACT_ATOMS: atom_id res chain seq x y z
N MET A 1 0.50 -24.73 40.30
CA MET A 1 0.81 -23.77 39.23
C MET A 1 -0.51 -23.37 38.60
N ASN A 2 -1.02 -22.16 38.90
CA ASN A 2 -2.27 -21.69 38.31
C ASN A 2 -1.94 -20.98 37.00
N ILE A 3 -2.48 -21.48 35.89
CA ILE A 3 -2.39 -20.78 34.61
C ILE A 3 -3.36 -19.59 34.66
N ASP A 4 -2.86 -18.39 34.40
CA ASP A 4 -3.67 -17.17 34.30
C ASP A 4 -4.26 -17.05 32.88
N PHE A 5 -5.51 -17.45 32.74
CA PHE A 5 -6.25 -17.41 31.48
C PHE A 5 -6.69 -15.99 31.08
N SER A 6 -6.52 -14.97 31.93
CA SER A 6 -6.79 -13.56 31.60
C SER A 6 -5.88 -13.02 30.49
N LYS A 7 -4.74 -13.68 30.26
CA LYS A 7 -3.77 -13.33 29.21
C LYS A 7 -3.95 -14.11 27.90
N MET A 8 -4.91 -15.05 27.84
CA MET A 8 -5.16 -15.83 26.64
C MET A 8 -5.96 -14.99 25.66
N LYS A 9 -5.38 -14.70 24.49
CA LYS A 9 -6.12 -14.01 23.42
C LYS A 9 -7.18 -14.94 22.86
N THR A 10 -8.39 -14.44 22.70
CA THR A 10 -9.46 -15.18 22.02
C THR A 10 -9.08 -15.36 20.55
N SER A 11 -9.54 -16.43 19.91
CA SER A 11 -9.34 -16.66 18.47
C SER A 11 -9.72 -15.44 17.62
N ALA A 12 -10.82 -14.77 17.94
CA ALA A 12 -11.26 -13.54 17.27
C ALA A 12 -10.25 -12.38 17.41
N GLN A 13 -9.60 -12.22 18.56
CA GLN A 13 -8.59 -11.17 18.77
C GLN A 13 -7.32 -11.46 17.97
N LEU A 14 -6.95 -12.74 17.83
CA LEU A 14 -5.81 -13.14 17.01
C LEU A 14 -6.06 -12.88 15.52
N GLU A 15 -7.26 -13.12 15.01
CA GLU A 15 -7.58 -12.85 13.59
C GLU A 15 -7.55 -11.34 13.29
N VAL A 16 -8.13 -10.50 14.15
CA VAL A 16 -8.06 -9.03 13.99
C VAL A 16 -6.61 -8.52 13.98
N GLU A 17 -5.76 -9.06 14.86
CA GLU A 17 -4.34 -8.70 14.89
C GLU A 17 -3.59 -9.15 13.63
N LYS A 18 -3.92 -10.33 13.09
CA LYS A 18 -3.33 -10.83 11.84
C LYS A 18 -3.75 -9.94 10.66
N ASP A 19 -5.04 -9.61 10.54
CA ASP A 19 -5.55 -8.78 9.45
C ASP A 19 -4.89 -7.40 9.48
N LYS A 20 -4.78 -6.81 10.68
CA LYS A 20 -4.08 -5.52 10.86
C LYS A 20 -2.60 -5.62 10.50
N ALA A 21 -1.93 -6.70 10.87
CA ALA A 21 -0.52 -6.92 10.53
C ALA A 21 -0.34 -7.07 9.02
N LEU A 22 -1.18 -7.85 8.35
CA LEU A 22 -1.18 -8.05 6.90
C LEU A 22 -1.42 -6.73 6.16
N MET A 23 -2.40 -5.93 6.61
CA MET A 23 -2.66 -4.60 6.07
C MET A 23 -1.44 -3.68 6.22
N GLY A 24 -0.80 -3.69 7.39
CA GLY A 24 0.42 -2.92 7.65
C GLY A 24 1.57 -3.30 6.72
N ILE A 25 1.79 -4.61 6.50
CA ILE A 25 2.84 -5.12 5.59
C ILE A 25 2.54 -4.72 4.14
N ALA A 26 1.29 -4.84 3.70
CA ALA A 26 0.88 -4.48 2.35
C ALA A 26 1.07 -2.98 2.07
N LEU A 27 0.67 -2.12 3.01
CA LEU A 27 0.88 -0.67 2.93
C LEU A 27 2.37 -0.31 2.90
N ALA A 28 3.18 -0.92 3.76
CA ALA A 28 4.62 -0.67 3.81
C ALA A 28 5.29 -1.07 2.49
N SER A 29 4.94 -2.24 1.95
CA SER A 29 5.49 -2.74 0.68
C SER A 29 5.10 -1.84 -0.49
N ARG A 30 3.82 -1.46 -0.58
CA ARG A 30 3.32 -0.56 -1.62
C ARG A 30 3.98 0.81 -1.54
N ARG A 31 4.15 1.37 -0.33
CA ARG A 31 4.84 2.65 -0.11
C ARG A 31 6.31 2.59 -0.53
N ALA A 32 7.02 1.53 -0.16
CA ALA A 32 8.42 1.36 -0.54
C ALA A 32 8.57 1.31 -2.08
N ALA A 33 7.70 0.56 -2.75
CA ALA A 33 7.69 0.47 -4.21
C ALA A 33 7.40 1.82 -4.89
N TYR A 34 6.43 2.61 -4.39
CA TYR A 34 6.19 3.95 -4.94
C TYR A 34 7.43 4.84 -4.87
N LEU A 35 8.09 4.88 -3.71
CA LEU A 35 9.29 5.69 -3.49
C LEU A 35 10.44 5.31 -4.44
N SER A 36 10.62 4.01 -4.71
CA SER A 36 11.74 3.53 -5.54
C SER A 36 11.42 3.47 -7.04
N GLU A 37 10.17 3.24 -7.43
CA GLU A 37 9.82 2.89 -8.83
C GLU A 37 8.92 3.93 -9.52
N SER A 38 8.08 4.67 -8.78
CA SER A 38 7.11 5.60 -9.36
C SER A 38 7.49 7.06 -9.14
N ASP A 39 7.89 7.44 -7.93
CA ASP A 39 8.19 8.83 -7.59
C ASP A 39 9.30 9.46 -8.45
N PRO A 40 10.39 8.76 -8.82
CA PRO A 40 11.36 9.27 -9.78
C PRO A 40 10.74 9.59 -11.15
N LEU A 41 9.83 8.77 -11.66
CA LEU A 41 9.17 9.00 -12.95
C LEU A 41 8.32 10.27 -12.94
N ARG A 42 7.62 10.52 -11.82
CA ARG A 42 6.83 11.74 -11.65
C ARG A 42 7.75 12.97 -11.59
N LEU A 43 8.85 12.89 -10.85
CA LEU A 43 9.82 13.98 -10.75
C LEU A 43 10.41 14.36 -12.11
N GLU A 44 10.82 13.39 -12.92
CA GLU A 44 11.33 13.64 -14.26
C GLU A 44 10.26 14.26 -15.17
N ALA A 45 9.02 13.74 -15.14
CA ALA A 45 7.91 14.32 -15.90
C ALA A 45 7.63 15.78 -15.52
N ASP A 46 7.64 16.10 -14.22
CA ASP A 46 7.45 17.46 -13.68
C ASP A 46 8.56 18.40 -14.16
N TYR A 47 9.81 17.95 -14.09
CA TYR A 47 10.97 18.72 -14.53
C TYR A 47 10.94 19.00 -16.04
N ASP A 48 10.65 17.98 -16.85
CA ASP A 48 10.53 18.10 -18.30
C ASP A 48 9.40 19.06 -18.68
N ALA A 49 8.27 19.00 -17.98
CA ALA A 49 7.15 19.92 -18.18
C ALA A 49 7.56 21.37 -17.93
N LEU A 50 8.17 21.59 -16.76
CA LEU A 50 8.60 22.91 -16.29
C LEU A 50 9.65 23.52 -17.22
N SER A 51 10.65 22.72 -17.64
CA SER A 51 11.74 23.17 -18.50
C SER A 51 11.30 23.51 -19.93
N HIS A 52 10.23 22.89 -20.42
CA HIS A 52 9.71 23.11 -21.77
C HIS A 52 8.45 23.99 -21.80
N GLY A 53 7.97 24.47 -20.64
CA GLY A 53 6.77 25.29 -20.54
C GLY A 53 5.48 24.58 -20.99
N ARG A 54 5.38 23.27 -20.72
CA ARG A 54 4.25 22.40 -21.08
C ARG A 54 3.66 21.73 -19.85
N GLU A 55 2.55 21.02 -20.02
CA GLU A 55 1.99 20.13 -19.00
C GLU A 55 2.82 18.84 -18.87
N PRO A 56 2.93 18.24 -17.66
CA PRO A 56 3.63 16.97 -17.47
C PRO A 56 2.96 15.78 -18.15
N ASP A 57 3.75 14.91 -18.76
CA ASP A 57 3.30 13.61 -19.26
C ASP A 57 3.51 12.54 -18.18
N TYR A 58 2.43 12.19 -17.50
CA TYR A 58 2.44 11.20 -16.42
C TYR A 58 2.20 9.75 -16.88
N THR A 59 2.20 9.46 -18.18
CA THR A 59 1.85 8.13 -18.71
C THR A 59 2.70 7.01 -18.08
N ALA A 60 4.02 7.23 -17.98
CA ALA A 60 4.94 6.26 -17.37
C ALA A 60 4.70 6.08 -15.86
N TRP A 61 4.44 7.18 -15.15
CA TRP A 61 4.11 7.15 -13.72
C TRP A 61 2.83 6.36 -13.44
N LEU A 62 1.76 6.62 -14.22
CA LEU A 62 0.48 5.91 -14.10
C LEU A 62 0.64 4.41 -14.35
N ALA A 63 1.42 4.02 -15.36
CA ALA A 63 1.72 2.61 -15.65
C ALA A 63 2.48 1.93 -14.49
N SER A 64 3.50 2.60 -13.94
CA SER A 64 4.26 2.13 -12.77
C SER A 64 3.35 1.94 -11.55
N VAL A 65 2.52 2.94 -11.24
CA VAL A 65 1.55 2.86 -10.12
C VAL A 65 0.57 1.71 -10.30
N ALA A 66 0.04 1.51 -11.51
CA ALA A 66 -0.87 0.40 -11.80
C ALA A 66 -0.20 -0.96 -11.57
N ALA A 67 1.04 -1.14 -12.04
CA ALA A 67 1.82 -2.36 -11.84
C ALA A 67 2.11 -2.61 -10.34
N ILE A 68 2.47 -1.57 -9.58
CA ILE A 68 2.71 -1.68 -8.13
C ILE A 68 1.43 -2.06 -7.40
N LYS A 69 0.28 -1.48 -7.77
CA LYS A 69 -1.01 -1.82 -7.15
C LYS A 69 -1.39 -3.28 -7.40
N ALA A 70 -1.09 -3.80 -8.59
CA ALA A 70 -1.29 -5.20 -8.93
C ALA A 70 -0.35 -6.14 -8.17
N ARG A 71 0.92 -5.76 -7.96
CA ARG A 71 1.92 -6.57 -7.25
C ARG A 71 1.75 -6.55 -5.73
N PHE A 72 1.27 -5.45 -5.18
CA PHE A 72 1.01 -5.26 -3.75
C PHE A 72 -0.44 -4.85 -3.53
N PRO A 73 -1.43 -5.74 -3.76
CA PRO A 73 -2.83 -5.43 -3.48
C PRO A 73 -3.01 -5.11 -2.00
N LEU A 74 -3.89 -4.18 -1.68
CA LEU A 74 -4.30 -3.99 -0.28
C LEU A 74 -5.34 -5.06 0.04
N PRO A 75 -5.30 -5.67 1.24
CA PRO A 75 -6.39 -6.48 1.74
C PRO A 75 -7.70 -5.67 1.65
N VAL A 76 -8.71 -6.26 1.03
CA VAL A 76 -10.06 -5.69 0.99
C VAL A 76 -10.62 -5.85 2.40
N SER A 77 -11.04 -4.76 3.06
CA SER A 77 -11.70 -4.92 4.36
C SER A 77 -13.05 -5.61 4.14
N ALA A 78 -13.52 -6.39 5.11
CA ALA A 78 -14.83 -7.04 4.99
C ALA A 78 -15.97 -6.02 4.76
N GLU A 79 -15.81 -4.77 5.24
CA GLU A 79 -16.71 -3.64 5.00
C GLU A 79 -16.76 -3.18 3.52
N ASP A 80 -15.70 -3.39 2.74
CA ASP A 80 -15.63 -2.90 1.35
C ASP A 80 -16.33 -3.82 0.34
N LEU A 81 -16.84 -4.99 0.77
CA LEU A 81 -17.52 -5.97 -0.07
C LEU A 81 -19.06 -5.89 0.00
N ASP A 82 -19.61 -5.04 0.87
CA ASP A 82 -21.07 -4.88 1.12
C ASP A 82 -21.68 -3.63 0.43
N VAL A 83 -21.00 -3.03 -0.57
CA VAL A 83 -21.48 -1.86 -1.33
C VAL A 83 -21.94 -2.22 -2.74
#